data_AF-A0A6M0C2K3-F1
#
_entry.id   AF-A0A6M0C2K3-F1
#
_cell.length_a   1.000
_cell.length_b   1.000
_cell.length_c   1.000
_cell.angle_alpha   90.00
_cell.angle_beta   90.00
_cell.angle_gamma   90.00
#
_symmetry.space_group_name_H-M   'P 1'
#
loop_
_entity.id
_entity.type
_entity.pdbx_description
1 polymer ?
#
loop_
_entity_poly.entity_id
_entity_poly.type
_entity_poly.pdbx_seq_one_letter_code
_entity_poly.pdbx_strand_id
1 'polypeptide(L)'
;MLPASYTLASAQKLRNTFGGTLAREMAAVTETGWQGPFHSAYGSHLVEVTEIDPAHPATLEEVRKEVRRDYLRDRRQEQDELFYQQLRDRYDISIDEEALQNAMEEG
;
A
#
# COMPACT_ATOMS: atom_id res chain seq x y z
N MET A 1 13.86 -16.98 9.89
CA MET A 1 15.06 -17.28 9.08
C MET A 1 14.97 -16.48 7.79
N LEU A 2 16.08 -15.90 7.32
CA LEU A 2 16.12 -15.13 6.08
C LEU A 2 16.17 -16.08 4.86
N PRO A 3 15.42 -15.82 3.78
CA PRO A 3 15.52 -16.61 2.56
C PRO A 3 16.89 -16.38 1.89
N ALA A 4 17.45 -17.44 1.30
CA ALA A 4 18.76 -17.41 0.66
C ALA A 4 18.75 -16.71 -0.72
N SER A 5 17.57 -16.55 -1.33
CA SER A 5 17.41 -15.90 -2.62
C SER A 5 16.09 -15.13 -2.70
N TYR A 6 16.05 -14.16 -3.62
CA TYR A 6 14.90 -13.32 -3.90
C TYR A 6 14.70 -13.23 -5.42
N THR A 7 13.49 -13.45 -5.90
CA THR A 7 13.14 -13.27 -7.32
C THR A 7 12.48 -11.91 -7.50
N LEU A 8 13.08 -11.06 -8.34
CA LEU A 8 12.58 -9.70 -8.67
C LEU A 8 12.05 -8.95 -7.44
N ALA A 9 12.83 -8.94 -6.35
CA ALA A 9 12.41 -8.29 -5.12
C ALA A 9 12.44 -6.76 -5.27
N SER A 10 11.28 -6.14 -5.05
CA SER A 10 11.18 -4.69 -5.03
C SER A 10 12.01 -4.06 -3.91
N ALA A 11 12.41 -2.80 -4.10
CA ALA A 11 13.07 -2.00 -3.06
C ALA A 11 12.25 -1.95 -1.75
N GLN A 12 10.91 -2.03 -1.85
CA GLN A 12 10.03 -2.16 -0.69
C GLN A 12 10.26 -3.46 0.08
N LYS A 13 10.33 -4.60 -0.62
CA LYS A 13 10.55 -5.91 -0.01
C LYS A 13 11.91 -5.98 0.67
N LEU A 14 12.95 -5.45 0.00
CA LEU A 14 14.28 -5.35 0.57
C LEU A 14 14.30 -4.43 1.79
N ARG A 15 13.60 -3.30 1.76
CA ARG A 15 13.50 -2.39 2.91
C ARG A 15 12.82 -3.04 4.10
N ASN A 16 11.74 -3.78 3.88
CA ASN A 16 11.02 -4.47 4.95
C ASN A 16 11.85 -5.58 5.59
N THR A 17 12.84 -6.13 4.87
CA THR A 17 13.66 -7.23 5.38
C THR A 17 14.99 -6.73 5.93
N PHE A 18 15.76 -5.98 5.16
CA PHE A 18 17.13 -5.54 5.46
C PHE A 18 17.22 -4.07 5.93
N GLY A 19 16.12 -3.32 5.88
CA GLY A 19 16.11 -1.90 6.25
C GLY A 19 16.42 -0.96 5.09
N GLY A 20 16.32 0.34 5.38
CA GLY A 20 16.32 1.40 4.37
C GLY A 20 17.67 1.65 3.69
N THR A 21 18.79 1.33 4.34
CA THR A 21 20.14 1.55 3.77
C THR A 21 20.39 0.59 2.62
N LEU A 22 20.38 -0.72 2.89
CA LEU A 22 20.56 -1.75 1.85
C LEU A 22 19.57 -1.57 0.69
N ALA A 23 18.29 -1.32 0.99
CA ALA A 23 17.28 -1.16 -0.05
C ALA A 23 17.57 0.01 -0.99
N ARG A 24 18.17 1.09 -0.49
CA ARG A 24 18.54 2.27 -1.28
C ARG A 24 19.78 2.02 -2.11
N GLU A 25 20.79 1.37 -1.53
CA GLU A 25 22.03 0.99 -2.23
C GLU A 25 21.73 -0.02 -3.36
N MET A 26 20.90 -1.02 -3.09
CA MET A 26 20.44 -1.98 -4.10
C MET A 26 19.58 -1.35 -5.20
N ALA A 27 18.82 -0.29 -4.90
CA ALA A 27 18.05 0.43 -5.93
C ALA A 27 18.94 1.22 -6.90
N ALA A 28 20.20 1.50 -6.54
CA ALA A 28 21.17 2.17 -7.39
C ALA A 28 22.01 1.20 -8.24
N VAL A 29 21.85 -0.12 -8.03
CA VAL A 29 22.54 -1.15 -8.79
C VAL A 29 21.97 -1.24 -10.21
N THR A 30 22.84 -1.08 -11.21
CA THR A 30 22.48 -1.15 -12.63
C THR A 30 23.13 -2.33 -13.38
N GLU A 31 24.04 -3.06 -12.75
CA GLU A 31 24.80 -4.15 -13.35
C GLU A 31 24.63 -5.45 -12.57
N THR A 32 24.64 -6.57 -13.29
CA THR A 32 24.62 -7.92 -12.72
C THR A 32 26.00 -8.32 -12.19
N GLY A 33 26.03 -9.39 -11.39
CA GLY A 33 27.23 -9.90 -10.74
C GLY A 33 27.30 -9.57 -9.24
N TRP A 34 28.47 -9.81 -8.65
CA TRP A 34 28.69 -9.62 -7.22
C TRP A 34 28.82 -8.14 -6.86
N GLN A 35 27.96 -7.69 -5.94
CA GLN A 35 27.87 -6.31 -5.48
C GLN A 35 27.97 -6.25 -3.95
N GLY A 36 28.49 -5.12 -3.43
CA GLY A 36 28.59 -4.84 -2.00
C GLY A 36 30.00 -4.45 -1.54
N PRO A 37 30.26 -4.41 -0.22
CA PRO A 37 29.37 -4.87 0.85
C PRO A 37 28.21 -3.91 1.15
N PHE A 38 26.99 -4.46 1.25
CA PHE A 38 25.79 -3.74 1.68
C PHE A 38 25.53 -3.95 3.18
N HIS A 39 25.05 -2.91 3.86
CA HIS A 39 24.88 -2.93 5.31
C HIS A 39 23.40 -2.98 5.71
N SER A 40 23.08 -3.91 6.62
CA SER A 40 21.76 -4.01 7.26
C SER A 40 21.90 -4.24 8.77
N ALA A 41 20.77 -4.26 9.49
CA ALA A 41 20.74 -4.61 10.91
C ALA A 41 21.26 -6.04 11.20
N TYR A 42 21.34 -6.90 10.17
CA TYR A 42 21.88 -8.25 10.29
C TYR A 42 23.39 -8.34 10.03
N GLY A 43 24.04 -7.24 9.64
CA GLY A 43 25.47 -7.18 9.31
C GLY A 43 25.73 -6.83 7.84
N SER A 44 26.92 -7.19 7.34
CA SER A 44 27.36 -6.91 5.97
C SER A 44 27.00 -8.06 5.02
N HIS A 45 26.50 -7.71 3.84
CA HIS A 45 25.98 -8.64 2.85
C HIS A 45 26.73 -8.45 1.52
N LEU A 46 27.19 -9.55 0.92
CA LEU A 46 27.62 -9.59 -0.47
C LEU A 46 26.47 -10.20 -1.28
N VAL A 47 26.01 -9.53 -2.33
CA VAL A 47 24.82 -9.92 -3.08
C VAL A 47 25.19 -10.16 -4.53
N GLU A 48 24.88 -11.35 -5.06
CA GLU A 48 24.97 -11.63 -6.49
C GLU A 48 23.66 -11.21 -7.16
N VAL A 49 23.74 -10.24 -8.07
CA VAL A 49 22.61 -9.76 -8.84
C VAL A 49 22.56 -10.51 -10.16
N THR A 50 21.58 -11.40 -10.31
CA THR A 50 21.42 -12.21 -11.52
C THR A 50 20.54 -11.54 -12.57
N GLU A 51 19.61 -10.68 -12.14
CA GLU A 51 18.61 -10.05 -12.98
C GLU A 51 18.22 -8.69 -12.39
N ILE A 52 18.00 -7.69 -13.24
CA ILE A 52 17.53 -6.36 -12.88
C ILE A 52 16.34 -6.04 -13.77
N ASP A 53 15.18 -5.82 -13.16
CA ASP A 53 13.97 -5.37 -13.84
C ASP A 53 13.76 -3.88 -13.55
N PRO A 54 14.01 -2.99 -14.53
CA PRO A 54 13.87 -1.56 -14.35
C PRO A 54 12.42 -1.19 -14.05
N ALA A 55 12.21 -0.30 -13.09
CA ALA A 55 10.88 0.26 -12.87
C ALA A 55 10.38 0.93 -14.15
N HIS A 56 9.26 0.44 -14.68
CA HIS A 56 8.58 1.03 -15.81
C HIS A 56 7.17 1.48 -15.39
N PRO A 57 6.60 2.51 -16.05
CA PRO A 57 5.19 2.81 -15.90
C PRO A 57 4.39 1.54 -16.23
N ALA A 58 3.54 1.12 -15.31
CA ALA A 58 2.67 0.00 -15.59
C ALA A 58 1.68 0.40 -16.70
N THR A 59 1.52 -0.48 -17.67
CA THR A 59 0.49 -0.35 -18.70
C THR A 59 -0.88 -0.55 -18.07
N LEU A 60 -1.92 0.05 -18.68
CA LEU A 60 -3.30 -0.18 -18.22
C LEU A 60 -3.69 -1.66 -18.24
N GLU A 61 -3.07 -2.47 -19.11
CA GLU A 61 -3.32 -3.90 -19.18
C GLU A 61 -2.79 -4.64 -17.94
N GLU A 62 -1.56 -4.34 -17.51
CA GLU A 62 -0.93 -4.92 -16.32
C GLU A 62 -1.71 -4.61 -15.04
N VAL A 63 -2.18 -3.37 -14.88
CA VAL A 63 -2.91 -2.92 -13.68
C VAL A 63 -4.43 -2.94 -13.82
N ARG A 64 -4.98 -3.53 -14.89
CA ARG A 64 -6.43 -3.50 -15.20
C ARG A 64 -7.28 -4.00 -14.02
N LYS A 65 -6.83 -5.04 -13.35
CA LYS A 65 -7.56 -5.66 -12.22
C LYS A 65 -7.64 -4.71 -11.02
N GLU A 66 -6.54 -4.04 -10.69
CA GLU A 66 -6.44 -3.11 -9.57
C GLU A 66 -7.23 -1.84 -9.85
N VAL A 67 -7.04 -1.25 -11.04
CA VAL A 67 -7.83 -0.09 -11.50
C VAL A 67 -9.33 -0.40 -11.45
N ARG A 68 -9.74 -1.58 -11.92
CA ARG A 68 -11.16 -2.00 -11.87
C ARG A 68 -11.67 -2.12 -10.43
N ARG A 69 -10.88 -2.71 -9.54
CA ARG A 69 -11.26 -2.85 -8.12
C ARG A 69 -11.47 -1.48 -7.49
N ASP A 70 -10.53 -0.57 -7.69
CA ASP A 70 -10.55 0.75 -7.09
C ASP A 70 -11.69 1.59 -7.67
N TYR A 71 -11.89 1.55 -8.99
CA TYR A 71 -13.05 2.17 -9.64
C TYR A 71 -14.39 1.68 -9.07
N LEU A 72 -14.55 0.36 -8.88
CA LEU A 72 -15.78 -0.19 -8.30
C LEU A 72 -15.98 0.20 -6.83
N ARG A 73 -14.89 0.38 -6.07
CA ARG A 73 -14.97 0.88 -4.69
C ARG A 73 -15.47 2.31 -4.69
N ASP A 74 -14.87 3.16 -5.50
CA ASP A 74 -15.19 4.59 -5.55
C ASP A 74 -16.64 4.80 -6.02
N ARG A 75 -17.11 4.02 -7.02
CA ARG A 75 -18.51 4.03 -7.47
C ARG A 75 -19.52 3.52 -6.45
N ARG A 76 -19.11 2.66 -5.51
CA ARG A 76 -19.99 2.26 -4.39
C ARG A 76 -20.12 3.40 -3.39
N GLN A 77 -19.00 4.00 -3.01
CA GLN A 77 -18.99 5.13 -2.09
C GLN A 77 -19.83 6.31 -2.60
N GLU A 78 -19.71 6.64 -3.89
CA GLU A 78 -20.52 7.68 -4.54
C GLU A 78 -22.03 7.35 -4.49
N GLN A 79 -22.40 6.10 -4.75
CA GLN A 79 -23.81 5.66 -4.69
C GLN A 79 -24.37 5.67 -3.27
N ASP A 80 -23.58 5.26 -2.29
CA ASP A 80 -23.99 5.26 -0.88
C ASP A 80 -24.25 6.71 -0.40
N GLU A 81 -23.39 7.65 -0.80
CA GLU A 81 -23.54 9.08 -0.47
C GLU A 81 -24.78 9.71 -1.13
N LEU A 82 -25.01 9.41 -2.40
CA LEU A 82 -26.22 9.85 -3.10
C LEU A 82 -27.49 9.26 -2.50
N PHE A 83 -27.46 7.97 -2.13
CA PHE A 83 -28.58 7.31 -1.46
C PHE A 83 -28.87 7.93 -0.10
N TYR A 84 -27.84 8.21 0.70
CA TYR A 84 -27.97 8.93 1.96
C TYR A 84 -28.61 10.30 1.78
N GLN A 85 -28.14 11.10 0.83
CA GLN A 85 -28.70 12.43 0.55
C GLN A 85 -30.19 12.35 0.18
N GLN A 86 -30.57 11.43 -0.71
CA GLN A 86 -31.97 11.22 -1.09
C GLN A 86 -32.86 10.76 0.06
N LEU A 87 -32.30 10.04 1.04
CA LEU A 87 -33.03 9.65 2.24
C LEU A 87 -33.21 10.86 3.15
N ARG A 88 -32.14 11.62 3.39
CA ARG A 88 -32.17 12.84 4.22
C ARG A 88 -33.18 13.87 3.68
N ASP A 89 -33.25 14.06 2.37
CA ASP A 89 -34.16 15.05 1.76
C ASP A 89 -35.64 14.66 1.84
N ARG A 90 -35.95 13.36 1.98
CA ARG A 90 -37.34 12.86 2.00
C ARG A 90 -37.93 12.69 3.40
N TYR A 91 -37.08 12.64 4.43
CA TYR A 91 -37.52 12.34 5.79
C TYR A 91 -37.16 13.51 6.72
N ASP A 92 -38.15 13.98 7.47
CA ASP A 92 -37.94 14.98 8.50
C ASP A 92 -37.34 14.29 9.74
N ILE A 93 -36.07 14.59 10.03
CA ILE A 93 -35.33 13.99 11.14
C ILE A 93 -35.58 14.83 12.39
N SER A 94 -36.49 14.38 13.25
CA SER A 94 -36.67 14.95 14.59
C SER A 94 -35.78 14.22 15.59
N ILE A 95 -34.88 14.95 16.24
CA ILE A 95 -34.06 14.44 17.34
C ILE A 95 -34.79 14.74 18.65
N ASP A 96 -34.99 13.73 19.49
CA ASP A 96 -35.46 13.92 20.85
C ASP A 96 -34.29 14.40 21.72
N GLU A 97 -34.33 15.67 22.13
CA GLU A 97 -33.26 16.33 22.88
C GLU A 97 -33.05 15.71 24.28
N GLU A 98 -34.10 15.17 24.89
CA GLU A 98 -34.05 14.56 26.22
C GLU A 98 -33.33 13.20 26.16
N ALA A 99 -33.61 12.41 25.11
CA ALA A 99 -32.91 11.16 24.85
C ALA A 99 -31.42 11.38 24.49
N LEU A 100 -31.11 12.47 23.79
CA LEU A 100 -29.73 12.81 23.42
C LEU A 100 -28.89 13.25 24.64
N GLN A 101 -29.48 14.05 25.55
CA GLN A 101 -28.81 14.47 26.79
C GLN A 101 -28.47 13.28 27.69
N ASN A 102 -29.41 12.36 27.91
CA ASN A 102 -29.19 11.17 28.73
C ASN A 102 -28.05 10.29 28.19
N ALA A 103 -27.95 10.15 26.86
CA ALA A 103 -26.88 9.36 26.23
C ALA A 103 -25.49 10.03 26.30
N MET A 104 -25.42 11.35 26.46
CA MET A 104 -24.16 12.10 26.59
C MET A 104 -23.67 12.21 28.04
N GLU A 105 -24.55 12.05 29.03
CA GLU A 105 -24.20 12.07 30.45
C GLU A 105 -23.73 10.71 31.00
N GLU A 106 -24.05 9.60 30.33
CA GLU A 106 -23.65 8.24 30.72
C GLU A 106 -22.30 7.76 30.15
N GLY A 107 -21.54 8.61 29.45
CA GLY A 107 -20.23 8.30 28.85
C GLY A 107 -19.06 8.99 29.55
#